data_AF-A0A1Q6LCZ6-F1
#
_entry.id   AF-A0A1Q6LCZ6-F1
#
_cell.length_a   1.000
_cell.length_b   1.000
_cell.length_c   1.000
_cell.angle_alpha   90.00
_cell.angle_beta   90.00
_cell.angle_gamma   90.00
#
_symmetry.space_group_name_H-M   'P 1'
#
loop_
_entity.id
_entity.type
_entity.pdbx_description
1 polymer ?
#
loop_
_entity_poly.entity_id
_entity_poly.type
_entity_poly.pdbx_seq_one_letter_code
_entity_poly.pdbx_strand_id
1 'polypeptide(L)'
;MYENAEKANEFYKKVYEEINQAIKEGKLEKQSTMPSNLMSPWKAEYFKELPEAMSEITKYVINYNDVQTVNYAVDIPDDQKGSTKFEAITNNLAVTKSKNNEIDNVSKYTEKYVKRVNTIGNIYKATGSIFAIFGIICYIVITIRMLKSKQKNGIIDMWLLLTGVACSLIVLIGGVSYNHITSCFSMYYMYLSGAYPLINIFFIGSISYAFQKNKEEAKIK
;
A
#
# COMPACT_ATOMS: atom_id res chain seq x y z
N MET A 1 25.42 -5.36 26.70
CA MET A 1 26.05 -5.51 25.36
C MET A 1 26.10 -4.19 24.57
N TYR A 2 25.20 -3.24 24.81
CA TYR A 2 25.32 -1.86 24.31
C TYR A 2 25.12 -0.89 25.48
N GLU A 3 26.18 -0.63 26.24
CA GLU A 3 26.10 0.18 27.47
C GLU A 3 26.16 1.69 27.20
N ASN A 4 26.87 2.10 26.15
CA ASN A 4 26.93 3.49 25.70
C ASN A 4 27.20 3.55 24.18
N ALA A 5 26.95 4.73 23.59
CA ALA A 5 27.10 4.93 22.15
C ALA A 5 28.53 4.71 21.65
N GLU A 6 29.52 4.96 22.50
CA GLU A 6 30.94 4.82 22.19
C GLU A 6 31.37 3.35 22.05
N LYS A 7 31.01 2.50 23.03
CA LYS A 7 31.24 1.05 22.95
C LYS A 7 30.46 0.41 21.80
N ALA A 8 29.25 0.90 21.51
CA ALA A 8 28.48 0.44 20.35
C ALA A 8 29.23 0.78 19.04
N ASN A 9 29.73 2.00 18.92
CA ASN A 9 30.49 2.43 17.74
C ASN A 9 31.79 1.61 17.55
N GLU A 10 32.53 1.35 18.63
CA GLU A 10 33.72 0.49 18.58
C GLU A 10 33.40 -0.94 18.14
N PHE A 11 32.31 -1.51 18.67
CA PHE A 11 31.85 -2.83 18.29
C PHE A 11 31.49 -2.89 16.79
N TYR A 12 30.67 -1.97 16.31
CA TYR A 12 30.28 -1.92 14.89
C TYR A 12 31.47 -1.68 13.97
N LYS A 13 32.45 -0.88 14.40
CA LYS A 13 33.69 -0.66 13.65
C LYS A 13 34.50 -1.94 13.51
N LYS A 14 34.67 -2.72 14.59
CA LYS A 14 35.37 -4.02 14.55
C LYS A 14 34.68 -5.02 13.62
N VAL A 15 33.35 -5.13 13.74
CA VAL A 15 32.55 -6.00 12.86
C VAL A 15 32.70 -5.57 11.39
N TYR A 16 32.67 -4.27 11.11
CA TYR A 16 32.87 -3.75 9.75
C TYR A 16 34.26 -4.08 9.19
N GLU A 17 35.31 -3.92 9.99
CA GLU A 17 36.68 -4.24 9.59
C GLU A 17 36.86 -5.74 9.33
N GLU A 18 36.32 -6.59 10.20
CA GLU A 18 36.36 -8.06 10.06
C GLU A 18 35.65 -8.53 8.78
N ILE A 19 34.46 -8.00 8.51
CA ILE A 19 33.71 -8.32 7.28
C ILE A 19 34.51 -7.90 6.04
N ASN A 20 35.10 -6.71 6.03
CA ASN A 20 35.89 -6.25 4.87
C ASN A 20 37.16 -7.07 4.68
N GLN A 21 37.80 -7.51 5.76
CA GLN A 21 38.95 -8.41 5.68
C GLN A 21 38.54 -9.78 5.12
N ALA A 22 37.44 -10.36 5.62
CA ALA A 22 36.92 -11.62 5.11
C ALA A 22 36.51 -11.55 3.62
N ILE A 23 36.02 -10.39 3.15
CA ILE A 23 35.76 -10.15 1.72
C ILE A 23 37.07 -10.09 0.92
N LYS A 24 38.10 -9.38 1.41
CA LYS A 24 39.42 -9.31 0.75
C LYS A 24 40.12 -10.67 0.68
N GLU A 25 39.94 -11.49 1.71
CA GLU A 25 40.49 -12.85 1.80
C GLU A 25 39.69 -13.88 0.98
N GLY A 26 38.60 -13.47 0.31
CA GLY A 26 37.75 -14.36 -0.48
C GLY A 26 36.91 -15.34 0.36
N LYS A 27 36.85 -15.15 1.68
CA LYS A 27 36.00 -15.95 2.59
C LYS A 27 34.53 -15.54 2.48
N LEU A 28 34.27 -14.32 2.03
CA LEU A 28 32.94 -13.76 1.79
C LEU A 28 32.90 -13.08 0.42
N GLU A 29 31.79 -13.20 -0.29
CA GLU A 29 31.55 -12.51 -1.55
C GLU A 29 30.50 -11.40 -1.38
N LYS A 30 30.74 -10.22 -1.94
CA LYS A 30 29.72 -9.17 -2.02
C LYS A 30 28.70 -9.55 -3.09
N GLN A 31 27.43 -9.60 -2.71
CA GLN A 31 26.35 -9.79 -3.68
C GLN A 31 26.07 -8.48 -4.43
N SER A 32 25.97 -8.57 -5.75
CA SER A 32 25.97 -7.41 -6.66
C SER A 32 24.62 -6.70 -6.79
N THR A 33 23.50 -7.33 -6.40
CA THR A 33 22.18 -6.84 -6.82
C THR A 33 21.13 -7.04 -5.75
N MET A 34 20.80 -5.96 -5.06
CA MET A 34 19.45 -5.78 -4.52
C MET A 34 18.98 -4.33 -4.69
N PRO A 35 17.68 -4.11 -4.87
CA PRO A 35 17.11 -2.75 -4.96
C PRO A 35 17.28 -1.95 -3.66
N SER A 36 17.45 -2.63 -2.52
CA SER A 36 17.59 -2.03 -1.20
C SER A 36 18.50 -2.86 -0.30
N ASN A 37 19.34 -2.18 0.49
CA ASN A 37 20.25 -2.80 1.47
C ASN A 37 19.52 -3.55 2.60
N LEU A 38 18.22 -3.32 2.76
CA LEU A 38 17.40 -3.92 3.83
C LEU A 38 16.61 -5.14 3.37
N MET A 39 16.65 -5.49 2.09
CA MET A 39 15.96 -6.68 1.57
C MET A 39 16.89 -7.88 1.63
N SER A 40 16.32 -9.08 1.76
CA SER A 40 17.06 -10.33 1.60
C SER A 40 17.02 -10.82 0.15
N PRO A 41 18.09 -11.50 -0.33
CA PRO A 41 18.13 -12.05 -1.68
C PRO A 41 17.01 -13.07 -1.88
N TRP A 42 16.65 -13.34 -3.14
CA TRP A 42 15.62 -14.33 -3.44
C TRP A 42 15.93 -15.70 -2.80
N LYS A 43 14.98 -16.23 -2.02
CA LYS A 43 15.04 -17.56 -1.41
C LYS A 43 13.96 -18.44 -2.03
N ALA A 44 14.21 -19.75 -2.09
CA ALA A 44 13.24 -20.72 -2.61
C ALA A 44 11.90 -20.69 -1.85
N GLU A 45 11.94 -20.40 -0.55
CA GLU A 45 10.77 -20.25 0.32
C GLU A 45 9.80 -19.15 -0.15
N TYR A 46 10.31 -18.12 -0.83
CA TYR A 46 9.49 -17.01 -1.32
C TYR A 46 8.51 -17.40 -2.42
N PHE A 47 8.73 -18.51 -3.11
CA PHE A 47 7.73 -19.03 -4.07
C PHE A 47 6.41 -19.39 -3.38
N LYS A 48 6.44 -19.77 -2.10
CA LYS A 48 5.25 -20.07 -1.31
C LYS A 48 4.77 -18.84 -0.53
N GLU A 49 5.68 -18.12 0.11
CA GLU A 49 5.33 -16.98 0.97
C GLU A 49 4.81 -15.78 0.18
N LEU A 50 5.31 -15.55 -1.04
CA LEU A 50 4.92 -14.36 -1.82
C LEU A 50 3.45 -14.42 -2.25
N PRO A 51 2.92 -15.50 -2.85
CA PRO A 51 1.49 -15.59 -3.16
C PRO A 51 0.58 -15.50 -1.92
N GLU A 52 1.00 -16.06 -0.79
CA GLU A 52 0.29 -15.97 0.49
C GLU A 52 0.21 -14.50 0.96
N ALA A 53 1.36 -13.82 1.00
CA ALA A 53 1.43 -12.40 1.35
C ALA A 53 0.66 -11.50 0.37
N MET A 54 0.70 -11.80 -0.92
CA MET A 54 -0.09 -11.08 -1.93
C MET A 54 -1.59 -11.24 -1.69
N SER A 55 -2.04 -12.44 -1.32
CA SER A 55 -3.45 -12.71 -0.99
C SER A 55 -3.90 -11.95 0.26
N GLU A 56 -3.09 -11.97 1.33
CA GLU A 56 -3.36 -11.24 2.56
C GLU A 56 -3.41 -9.73 2.34
N ILE A 57 -2.42 -9.17 1.65
CA ILE A 57 -2.36 -7.75 1.32
C ILE A 57 -3.53 -7.35 0.41
N THR A 58 -3.90 -8.19 -0.57
CA THR A 58 -5.06 -7.92 -1.42
C THR A 58 -6.35 -7.84 -0.60
N LYS A 59 -6.57 -8.77 0.33
CA LYS A 59 -7.72 -8.74 1.26
C LYS A 59 -7.67 -7.50 2.16
N TYR A 60 -6.48 -7.12 2.62
CA TYR A 60 -6.27 -5.94 3.45
C TYR A 60 -6.72 -4.66 2.73
N VAL A 61 -6.32 -4.49 1.46
CA VAL A 61 -6.72 -3.32 0.65
C VAL A 61 -8.21 -3.35 0.31
N ILE A 62 -8.75 -4.49 -0.12
CA ILE A 62 -10.18 -4.62 -0.49
C ILE A 62 -11.10 -4.29 0.69
N ASN A 63 -10.71 -4.70 1.90
CA ASN A 63 -11.49 -4.42 3.12
C ASN A 63 -11.21 -3.03 3.71
N TYR A 64 -10.31 -2.24 3.10
CA TYR A 64 -9.89 -0.95 3.64
C TYR A 64 -9.43 -1.06 5.11
N ASN A 65 -8.73 -2.15 5.44
CA ASN A 65 -8.24 -2.39 6.79
C ASN A 65 -7.29 -1.26 7.22
N ASP A 66 -7.43 -0.83 8.47
CA ASP A 66 -6.73 0.30 9.11
C ASP A 66 -6.73 1.63 8.33
N VAL A 67 -7.62 1.79 7.34
CA VAL A 67 -7.86 3.09 6.72
C VAL A 67 -8.65 3.93 7.71
N GLN A 68 -7.94 4.85 8.37
CA GLN A 68 -8.50 5.77 9.34
C GLN A 68 -7.75 7.10 9.29
N THR A 69 -8.48 8.17 9.55
CA THR A 69 -7.91 9.49 9.82
C THR A 69 -7.73 9.60 11.33
N VAL A 70 -6.50 9.89 11.75
CA VAL A 70 -6.13 10.12 13.15
C VAL A 70 -5.74 11.57 13.35
N ASN A 71 -6.02 12.11 14.53
CA ASN A 71 -5.46 13.38 14.97
C ASN A 71 -4.09 13.11 15.59
N TYR A 72 -3.02 13.38 14.83
CA TYR A 72 -1.64 13.16 15.27
C TYR A 72 -1.29 13.82 16.62
N ALA A 73 -1.94 14.94 16.98
CA ALA A 73 -1.69 15.63 18.24
C ALA A 73 -2.34 14.95 19.47
N VAL A 74 -3.31 14.05 19.25
CA VAL A 74 -4.15 13.46 20.31
C VAL A 74 -4.01 11.94 20.36
N ASP A 75 -3.98 11.28 19.20
CA ASP A 75 -4.20 9.82 19.08
C ASP A 75 -2.91 8.99 19.04
N ILE A 76 -1.74 9.62 18.84
CA ILE A 76 -0.45 8.92 18.82
C ILE A 76 0.29 9.22 20.13
N PRO A 77 0.65 8.19 20.93
CA PRO A 77 1.53 8.35 22.07
C PRO A 77 2.88 8.86 21.58
N ASP A 78 3.22 10.06 22.01
CA ASP A 78 4.36 10.86 21.54
C ASP A 78 5.70 10.11 21.66
N ASP A 79 6.28 9.70 20.53
CA ASP A 79 7.72 9.84 20.37
C ASP A 79 7.94 11.25 19.81
N GLN A 80 8.40 12.19 20.64
CA GLN A 80 8.58 13.63 20.35
C GLN A 80 9.32 13.98 19.04
N LYS A 81 9.81 12.99 18.31
CA LYS A 81 10.61 13.10 17.10
C LYS A 81 9.78 12.99 15.81
N GLY A 82 8.63 12.32 15.81
CA GLY A 82 7.82 12.12 14.59
C GLY A 82 7.16 13.41 14.09
N SER A 83 6.47 14.10 15.00
CA SER A 83 5.79 15.38 14.74
C SER A 83 6.75 16.49 14.31
N THR A 84 7.88 16.62 15.00
CA THR A 84 8.94 17.60 14.69
C THR A 84 9.55 17.40 13.29
N LYS A 85 9.74 16.13 12.86
CA LYS A 85 10.22 15.83 11.50
C LYS A 85 9.18 16.16 10.44
N PHE A 86 7.90 15.93 10.73
CA PHE A 86 6.81 16.28 9.83
C PHE A 86 6.59 17.81 9.74
N GLU A 87 6.74 18.54 10.84
CA GLU A 87 6.75 20.02 10.88
C GLU A 87 7.87 20.62 10.03
N ALA A 88 9.07 20.06 10.09
CA ALA A 88 10.19 20.49 9.27
C ALA A 88 9.93 20.34 7.76
N ILE A 89 9.13 19.35 7.34
CA ILE A 89 8.75 19.11 5.94
C ILE A 89 7.56 19.99 5.53
N THR A 90 6.65 20.28 6.47
CA THR A 90 5.41 21.04 6.23
C THR A 90 5.53 22.52 6.56
N ASN A 91 6.74 23.03 6.75
CA ASN A 91 7.02 24.44 7.03
C ASN A 91 6.28 24.95 8.28
N ASN A 92 6.28 24.15 9.37
CA ASN A 92 5.60 24.43 10.64
C ASN A 92 4.08 24.66 10.55
N LEU A 93 3.43 24.11 9.52
CA LEU A 93 1.97 24.13 9.40
C LEU A 93 1.28 23.00 10.18
N ALA A 94 2.03 22.00 10.63
CA ALA A 94 1.50 20.95 11.47
C ALA A 94 1.31 21.46 12.91
N VAL A 95 0.20 21.06 13.54
CA VAL A 95 -0.15 21.49 14.90
C VAL A 95 0.43 20.49 15.89
N THR A 96 1.46 20.88 16.64
CA THR A 96 1.95 20.13 17.81
C THR A 96 1.27 20.56 19.11
N LYS A 97 1.24 19.66 20.10
CA LYS A 97 0.85 19.99 21.47
C LYS A 97 1.83 21.03 22.03
N SER A 98 1.39 22.27 22.16
CA SER A 98 2.07 23.24 23.01
C SER A 98 1.97 22.79 24.48
N LYS A 99 3.06 22.97 25.24
CA LYS A 99 3.15 22.66 26.68
C LYS A 99 2.18 23.46 27.55
N ASN A 100 1.58 24.51 27.01
CA ASN A 100 0.53 25.28 27.66
C ASN A 100 -0.81 24.76 27.14
N ASN A 101 -1.76 24.51 28.05
CA ASN A 101 -3.09 23.90 27.83
C ASN A 101 -4.02 24.65 26.84
N GLU A 102 -3.55 25.03 25.66
CA GLU A 102 -4.30 25.58 24.53
C GLU A 102 -4.72 24.49 23.53
N ILE A 103 -4.73 23.22 23.96
CA ILE A 103 -5.03 22.06 23.12
C ILE A 103 -6.54 21.93 22.79
N ASP A 104 -7.40 22.71 23.44
CA ASP A 104 -8.86 22.53 23.34
C ASP A 104 -9.49 23.09 22.07
N ASN A 105 -8.94 24.17 21.49
CA ASN A 105 -9.60 24.81 20.34
C ASN A 105 -9.32 24.06 19.04
N VAL A 106 -8.08 23.66 18.76
CA VAL A 106 -7.74 22.99 17.50
C VAL A 106 -8.31 21.57 17.44
N SER A 107 -8.28 20.82 18.55
CA SER A 107 -8.84 19.46 18.57
C SER A 107 -10.35 19.47 18.23
N LYS A 108 -11.10 20.45 18.75
CA LYS A 108 -12.54 20.62 18.51
C LYS A 108 -12.87 20.94 17.05
N TYR A 109 -12.06 21.76 16.37
CA TYR A 109 -12.25 22.02 14.94
C TYR A 109 -11.91 20.79 14.10
N THR A 110 -10.81 20.09 14.44
CA THR A 110 -10.32 18.94 13.66
C THR A 110 -11.18 17.69 13.85
N GLU A 111 -11.77 17.49 15.04
CA GLU A 111 -12.61 16.33 15.37
C GLU A 111 -13.80 16.17 14.40
N LYS A 112 -14.46 17.29 14.04
CA LYS A 112 -15.56 17.27 13.07
C LYS A 112 -15.11 16.74 11.71
N TYR A 113 -13.94 17.17 11.22
CA TYR A 113 -13.41 16.74 9.93
C TYR A 113 -12.92 15.29 9.99
N VAL A 114 -12.21 14.91 11.06
CA VAL A 114 -11.75 13.54 11.31
C VAL A 114 -12.94 12.58 11.32
N LYS A 115 -14.00 12.92 12.05
CA LYS A 115 -15.25 12.12 12.10
C LYS A 115 -15.90 12.01 10.73
N ARG A 116 -15.94 13.09 9.94
CA ARG A 116 -16.49 13.07 8.57
C ARG A 116 -15.68 12.13 7.67
N VAL A 117 -14.36 12.23 7.66
CA VAL A 117 -13.50 11.39 6.80
C VAL A 117 -13.53 9.94 7.25
N ASN A 118 -13.55 9.66 8.56
CA ASN A 118 -13.71 8.30 9.08
C ASN A 118 -15.09 7.72 8.77
N THR A 119 -16.13 8.54 8.75
CA THR A 119 -17.47 8.09 8.30
C THR A 119 -17.41 7.65 6.84
N ILE A 120 -16.76 8.42 5.97
CA ILE A 120 -16.54 8.04 4.56
C ILE A 120 -15.72 6.75 4.49
N GLY A 121 -14.61 6.65 5.23
CA GLY A 121 -13.77 5.45 5.29
C GLY A 121 -14.55 4.20 5.72
N ASN A 122 -15.47 4.34 6.68
CA ASN A 122 -16.33 3.24 7.12
C ASN A 122 -17.32 2.78 6.04
N ILE A 123 -17.80 3.68 5.18
CA ILE A 123 -18.62 3.31 4.01
C ILE A 123 -17.79 2.48 3.03
N TYR A 124 -16.54 2.87 2.77
CA TYR A 124 -15.62 2.10 1.92
C TYR A 124 -15.31 0.73 2.52
N LYS A 125 -15.06 0.64 3.84
CA LYS A 125 -14.87 -0.65 4.54
C LYS A 125 -16.08 -1.57 4.39
N ALA A 126 -17.29 -1.04 4.58
CA ALA A 126 -18.51 -1.83 4.49
C ALA A 126 -18.83 -2.29 3.05
N THR A 127 -18.54 -1.46 2.06
CA THR A 127 -18.91 -1.73 0.66
C THR A 127 -17.79 -2.35 -0.18
N GLY A 128 -16.53 -2.27 0.27
CA GLY A 128 -15.34 -2.64 -0.51
C GLY A 128 -15.36 -4.09 -1.00
N SER A 129 -15.59 -5.05 -0.10
CA SER A 129 -15.69 -6.47 -0.45
C SER A 129 -16.84 -6.78 -1.42
N ILE A 130 -17.98 -6.07 -1.28
CA ILE A 130 -19.13 -6.24 -2.18
C ILE A 130 -18.74 -5.76 -3.59
N PHE A 131 -18.20 -4.55 -3.71
CA PHE A 131 -17.76 -4.01 -5.00
C PHE A 131 -16.63 -4.82 -5.63
N ALA A 132 -15.75 -5.42 -4.84
CA ALA A 132 -14.70 -6.29 -5.35
C ALA A 132 -15.26 -7.53 -6.04
N ILE A 133 -16.21 -8.22 -5.40
CA ILE A 133 -16.84 -9.42 -5.96
C ILE A 133 -17.59 -9.05 -7.25
N PHE A 134 -18.43 -8.02 -7.21
CA PHE A 134 -19.15 -7.57 -8.40
C PHE A 134 -18.22 -7.10 -9.52
N GLY A 135 -17.16 -6.35 -9.19
CA GLY A 135 -16.17 -5.88 -10.15
C GLY A 135 -15.46 -7.01 -10.89
N ILE A 136 -15.04 -8.04 -10.16
CA ILE A 136 -14.40 -9.24 -10.75
C ILE A 136 -15.37 -9.97 -11.68
N ILE A 137 -16.63 -10.18 -11.26
CA ILE A 137 -17.66 -10.82 -12.08
C ILE A 137 -17.89 -10.02 -13.37
N CYS A 138 -18.05 -8.70 -13.26
CA CYS A 138 -18.23 -7.82 -14.42
C CYS A 138 -17.04 -7.88 -15.37
N TYR A 139 -15.81 -7.88 -14.85
CA TYR A 139 -14.60 -8.00 -15.67
C TYR A 139 -14.52 -9.34 -16.41
N ILE A 140 -14.89 -10.45 -15.76
CA ILE A 140 -14.97 -11.77 -16.41
C ILE A 140 -15.99 -11.74 -17.55
N VAL A 141 -17.17 -11.14 -17.33
CA VAL A 141 -18.20 -10.99 -18.37
C VAL A 141 -17.68 -10.16 -19.55
N ILE A 142 -17.00 -9.04 -19.28
CA ILE A 142 -16.38 -8.20 -20.32
C ILE A 142 -15.34 -9.00 -21.11
N THR A 143 -14.52 -9.79 -20.42
CA THR A 143 -13.49 -10.63 -21.05
C THR A 143 -14.11 -11.70 -21.96
N ILE A 144 -15.16 -12.40 -21.51
CA ILE A 144 -15.89 -13.39 -22.32
C ILE A 144 -16.51 -12.72 -23.54
N ARG A 145 -17.12 -11.53 -23.37
CA ARG A 145 -17.71 -10.76 -24.48
C ARG A 145 -16.65 -10.33 -25.49
N MET A 146 -15.49 -9.86 -25.04
CA MET A 146 -14.36 -9.50 -25.90
C MET A 146 -13.90 -10.70 -26.75
N LEU A 147 -13.81 -11.89 -26.16
CA LEU A 147 -13.40 -13.11 -26.86
C LEU A 147 -14.43 -13.61 -27.87
N LYS A 148 -15.73 -13.49 -27.55
CA LYS A 148 -16.83 -14.00 -28.40
C LYS A 148 -17.30 -13.00 -29.47
N SER A 149 -17.09 -11.70 -29.27
CA SER A 149 -17.62 -10.69 -30.19
C SER A 149 -16.85 -10.67 -31.52
N LYS A 150 -17.60 -10.67 -32.63
CA LYS A 150 -17.06 -10.45 -33.99
C LYS A 150 -16.71 -8.98 -34.25
N GLN A 151 -17.40 -8.05 -33.58
CA GLN A 151 -17.09 -6.61 -33.62
C GLN A 151 -16.49 -6.19 -32.28
N LYS A 152 -15.18 -5.94 -32.29
CA LYS A 152 -14.42 -5.68 -31.06
C LYS A 152 -14.26 -4.18 -30.74
N ASN A 153 -14.75 -3.31 -31.62
CA ASN A 153 -14.57 -1.87 -31.55
C ASN A 153 -15.16 -1.32 -30.24
N GLY A 154 -14.32 -0.64 -29.44
CA GLY A 154 -14.68 -0.07 -28.14
C GLY A 154 -14.76 -1.05 -26.94
N ILE A 155 -14.84 -2.37 -27.17
CA ILE A 155 -14.72 -3.38 -26.09
C ILE A 155 -13.26 -3.68 -25.80
N ILE A 156 -12.42 -3.77 -26.85
CA ILE A 156 -10.98 -3.98 -26.69
C ILE A 156 -10.34 -2.86 -25.88
N ASP A 157 -10.63 -1.60 -26.19
CA ASP A 157 -9.95 -0.46 -25.57
C ASP A 157 -10.20 -0.41 -24.06
N MET A 158 -11.46 -0.59 -23.66
CA MET A 158 -11.83 -0.62 -22.25
C MET A 158 -11.29 -1.87 -21.56
N TRP A 159 -11.33 -3.03 -22.23
CA TRP A 159 -10.76 -4.26 -21.68
C TRP A 159 -9.25 -4.11 -21.45
N LEU A 160 -8.50 -3.59 -22.43
CA LEU A 160 -7.06 -3.32 -22.31
C LEU A 160 -6.75 -2.34 -21.17
N LEU A 161 -7.54 -1.28 -21.02
CA LEU A 161 -7.40 -0.33 -19.92
C LEU A 161 -7.57 -1.05 -18.57
N LEU A 162 -8.65 -1.82 -18.40
CA LEU A 162 -8.92 -2.54 -17.16
C LEU A 162 -7.86 -3.62 -16.88
N THR A 163 -7.39 -4.34 -17.90
CA THR A 163 -6.29 -5.29 -17.77
C THR A 163 -5.00 -4.59 -17.38
N GLY A 164 -4.68 -3.43 -17.97
CA GLY A 164 -3.50 -2.65 -17.62
C GLY A 164 -3.52 -2.18 -16.17
N VAL A 165 -4.68 -1.73 -15.68
CA VAL A 165 -4.86 -1.38 -14.26
C VAL A 165 -4.72 -2.61 -13.36
N ALA A 166 -5.30 -3.75 -13.74
CA ALA A 166 -5.16 -5.01 -12.99
C ALA A 166 -3.71 -5.49 -12.93
N CYS A 167 -2.97 -5.44 -14.03
CA CYS A 167 -1.55 -5.76 -14.06
C CYS A 167 -0.74 -4.80 -13.19
N SER A 168 -1.06 -3.50 -13.22
CA SER A 168 -0.42 -2.49 -12.37
C SER A 168 -0.66 -2.79 -10.88
N LEU A 169 -1.87 -3.21 -10.51
CA LEU A 169 -2.19 -3.68 -9.16
C LEU A 169 -1.37 -4.90 -8.75
N ILE A 170 -1.24 -5.89 -9.64
CA ILE A 170 -0.44 -7.10 -9.37
C ILE A 170 1.02 -6.73 -9.13
N VAL A 171 1.59 -5.83 -9.95
CA VAL A 171 2.97 -5.37 -9.79
C VAL A 171 3.15 -4.61 -8.47
N LEU A 172 2.23 -3.70 -8.14
CA LEU A 172 2.28 -2.94 -6.89
C LEU A 172 2.17 -3.85 -5.67
N ILE A 173 1.15 -4.72 -5.63
CA ILE A 173 0.93 -5.66 -4.53
C ILE A 173 2.12 -6.62 -4.44
N GLY A 174 2.62 -7.15 -5.56
CA GLY A 174 3.80 -8.01 -5.59
C GLY A 174 5.04 -7.32 -5.02
N GLY A 175 5.28 -6.05 -5.38
CA GLY A 175 6.38 -5.27 -4.82
C GLY A 175 6.26 -5.04 -3.31
N VAL A 176 5.06 -4.67 -2.83
CA VAL A 176 4.80 -4.47 -1.40
C VAL A 176 4.88 -5.79 -0.64
N SER A 177 4.34 -6.89 -1.18
CA SER A 177 4.42 -8.22 -0.59
C SER A 177 5.86 -8.71 -0.51
N TYR A 178 6.65 -8.50 -1.56
CA TYR A 178 8.07 -8.86 -1.53
C TYR A 178 8.81 -8.05 -0.46
N ASN A 179 8.52 -6.75 -0.31
CA ASN A 179 9.09 -5.96 0.77
C ASN A 179 8.59 -6.39 2.15
N HIS A 180 7.33 -6.84 2.25
CA HIS A 180 6.72 -7.36 3.47
C HIS A 180 7.44 -8.59 4.01
N ILE A 181 7.80 -9.53 3.13
CA ILE A 181 8.46 -10.78 3.51
C ILE A 181 9.99 -10.64 3.67
N THR A 182 10.63 -9.69 2.98
CA THR A 182 12.10 -9.60 2.93
C THR A 182 12.73 -8.52 3.80
N SER A 183 11.98 -7.49 4.19
CA SER A 183 12.57 -6.31 4.82
C SER A 183 11.82 -5.85 6.06
N CYS A 184 10.58 -5.41 5.90
CA CYS A 184 9.79 -4.83 6.99
C CYS A 184 8.30 -5.02 6.74
N PHE A 185 7.48 -4.90 7.79
CA PHE A 185 6.02 -5.10 7.74
C PHE A 185 5.27 -4.05 6.90
N SER A 186 5.49 -4.07 5.58
CA SER A 186 5.12 -3.04 4.60
C SER A 186 3.61 -2.88 4.39
N MET A 187 2.83 -3.88 4.80
CA MET A 187 1.36 -3.84 4.78
C MET A 187 0.80 -2.73 5.67
N TYR A 188 1.45 -2.40 6.80
CA TYR A 188 0.95 -1.42 7.76
C TYR A 188 1.48 0.00 7.52
N TYR A 189 2.26 0.19 6.45
CA TYR A 189 2.80 1.49 6.07
C TYR A 189 2.06 2.06 4.85
N MET A 190 2.27 3.35 4.55
CA MET A 190 1.63 4.05 3.43
C MET A 190 2.01 3.52 2.03
N TYR A 191 2.81 2.45 1.92
CA TYR A 191 3.17 1.82 0.65
C TYR A 191 1.96 1.28 -0.13
N LEU A 192 0.85 0.97 0.56
CA LEU A 192 -0.40 0.53 -0.09
C LEU A 192 -1.32 1.68 -0.52
N SER A 193 -0.95 2.94 -0.25
CA SER A 193 -1.78 4.10 -0.60
C SER A 193 -2.15 4.15 -2.09
N GLY A 194 -1.23 3.75 -2.97
CA GLY A 194 -1.46 3.66 -4.42
C GLY A 194 -2.38 2.51 -4.86
N ALA A 195 -2.59 1.49 -4.01
CA ALA A 195 -3.42 0.34 -4.35
C ALA A 195 -4.92 0.70 -4.32
N TYR A 196 -5.35 1.56 -3.38
CA TYR A 196 -6.74 1.98 -3.25
C TYR A 196 -7.32 2.66 -4.50
N PRO A 197 -6.70 3.69 -5.10
CA PRO A 197 -7.25 4.29 -6.32
C PRO A 197 -7.26 3.32 -7.49
N LEU A 198 -6.23 2.49 -7.65
CA LEU A 198 -6.17 1.48 -8.72
C LEU A 198 -7.27 0.43 -8.58
N ILE A 199 -7.52 -0.06 -7.36
CA ILE A 199 -8.61 -0.99 -7.05
C ILE A 199 -9.97 -0.35 -7.40
N ASN A 200 -10.18 0.90 -7.01
CA ASN A 200 -11.43 1.61 -7.31
C ASN A 200 -11.63 1.79 -8.81
N ILE A 201 -10.59 2.20 -9.55
CA ILE A 201 -10.65 2.34 -11.03
C ILE A 201 -11.02 0.99 -11.65
N PHE A 202 -10.39 -0.09 -11.21
CA PHE A 202 -10.64 -1.42 -11.75
C PHE A 202 -12.08 -1.90 -11.48
N PHE A 203 -12.53 -1.88 -10.22
CA PHE A 203 -13.85 -2.40 -9.87
C PHE A 203 -14.99 -1.51 -10.39
N ILE A 204 -14.92 -0.20 -10.15
CA ILE A 204 -15.96 0.73 -10.59
C ILE A 204 -15.97 0.79 -12.11
N GLY A 205 -14.81 0.86 -12.76
CA GLY A 205 -14.70 0.86 -14.22
C GLY A 205 -15.31 -0.41 -14.85
N SER A 206 -15.03 -1.58 -14.28
CA SER A 206 -15.61 -2.85 -14.74
C SER A 206 -17.12 -2.88 -14.60
N ILE A 207 -17.64 -2.43 -13.46
CA ILE A 207 -19.09 -2.38 -13.20
C ILE A 207 -19.76 -1.41 -14.17
N SER A 208 -19.31 -0.15 -14.21
CA SER A 208 -19.90 0.89 -15.05
C SER A 208 -19.95 0.50 -16.53
N TYR A 209 -18.87 -0.07 -17.05
CA TYR A 209 -18.83 -0.50 -18.45
C TYR A 209 -19.78 -1.67 -18.75
N ALA A 210 -19.82 -2.67 -17.87
CA ALA A 210 -20.73 -3.81 -18.02
C ALA A 210 -22.20 -3.37 -18.04
N PHE A 211 -22.58 -2.44 -17.15
CA PHE A 211 -23.93 -1.86 -17.12
C PHE A 211 -24.25 -1.03 -18.36
N GLN A 212 -23.31 -0.21 -18.84
CA GLN A 212 -23.50 0.58 -20.05
C GLN A 212 -23.77 -0.32 -21.26
N LYS A 213 -22.97 -1.37 -21.46
CA LYS A 213 -23.18 -2.30 -22.58
C LYS A 213 -24.49 -3.07 -22.49
N ASN A 214 -24.88 -3.52 -21.30
CA ASN A 214 -26.19 -4.16 -21.10
C ASN A 214 -27.35 -3.23 -21.50
N LYS A 215 -27.26 -1.93 -21.17
CA LYS A 215 -28.28 -0.95 -21.53
C LYS A 215 -28.33 -0.68 -23.03
N GLU A 216 -27.19 -0.67 -23.71
CA GLU A 216 -27.13 -0.53 -25.17
C GLU A 216 -27.77 -1.74 -25.88
N GLU A 217 -27.46 -2.97 -25.43
CA GLU A 217 -28.06 -4.21 -25.96
C GLU A 217 -29.57 -4.29 -25.73
N ALA A 218 -30.06 -3.82 -24.57
CA ALA A 218 -31.48 -3.81 -24.25
C ALA A 218 -32.31 -2.79 -25.06
N LYS A 219 -31.68 -1.76 -25.64
CA LYS A 219 -32.35 -0.78 -26.52
C LYS A 219 -32.48 -1.24 -27.97
N ILE A 220 -31.71 -2.25 -28.36
CA ILE A 220 -31.64 -2.77 -29.74
C ILE A 220 -32.64 -3.93 -29.94
N LYS A 221 -33.15 -4.52 -28.84
CA LYS A 221 -34.24 -5.51 -28.84
C LYS A 221 -35.59 -4.83 -28.66
#